data_AF-A0A6N4X539-F1
#
_entry.id   AF-A0A6N4X539-F1
#
_cell.length_a   1.000
_cell.length_b   1.000
_cell.length_c   1.000
_cell.angle_alpha   90.00
_cell.angle_beta   90.00
_cell.angle_gamma   90.00
#
_symmetry.space_group_name_H-M   'P 1'
#
loop_
_entity.id
_entity.type
_entity.pdbx_description
1 polymer ?
#
loop_
_entity_poly.entity_id
_entity_poly.type
_entity_poly.pdbx_seq_one_letter_code
_entity_poly.pdbx_strand_id
1 'polypeptide(L)'
;MELNDTGKFSKWCLWVKKLTKHFSKHTKDWSSWGSISNVAYYKRAVKLADSNIGGKVVGFVSKQGWTFKYNKATGEFLTIHPKGYIETFFRPKGGMNYYLKQLQLYGQ
;
A
#
# COMPACT_ATOMS: atom_id res chain seq x y z
N MET A 1 -11.62 -2.40 -27.95
CA MET A 1 -11.04 -3.24 -26.88
C MET A 1 -12.12 -3.45 -25.85
N GLU A 2 -12.74 -4.62 -25.92
CA GLU A 2 -13.90 -5.01 -25.13
C GLU A 2 -13.39 -5.82 -23.94
N LEU A 3 -13.66 -5.39 -22.71
CA LEU A 3 -13.47 -6.22 -21.50
C LEU A 3 -14.49 -5.80 -20.42
N ASN A 4 -15.36 -6.73 -20.08
CA ASN A 4 -16.42 -6.65 -19.08
C ASN A 4 -15.85 -6.61 -17.64
N ASP A 5 -16.28 -5.66 -16.79
CA ASP A 5 -16.52 -5.88 -15.34
C ASP A 5 -17.04 -4.60 -14.63
N THR A 6 -18.29 -4.66 -14.16
CA THR A 6 -19.21 -3.55 -13.82
C THR A 6 -18.95 -2.79 -12.51
N GLY A 7 -17.71 -2.75 -12.01
CA GLY A 7 -17.41 -2.05 -10.74
C GLY A 7 -15.95 -1.73 -10.44
N LYS A 8 -15.01 -2.20 -11.27
CA LYS A 8 -13.57 -1.95 -11.05
C LYS A 8 -13.19 -0.50 -11.39
N PHE A 9 -13.74 0.11 -12.44
CA PHE A 9 -13.37 1.46 -12.84
C PHE A 9 -13.72 2.54 -11.81
N SER A 10 -14.91 2.47 -11.19
CA SER A 10 -15.33 3.41 -10.14
C SER A 10 -14.50 3.24 -8.86
N LYS A 11 -14.24 1.99 -8.47
CA LYS A 11 -13.36 1.64 -7.35
C LYS A 11 -11.94 2.16 -7.59
N TRP A 12 -11.33 1.91 -8.75
CA TRP A 12 -9.99 2.39 -9.11
C TRP A 12 -9.89 3.92 -9.16
N CYS A 13 -10.91 4.61 -9.66
CA CYS A 13 -10.91 6.08 -9.70
C CYS A 13 -10.98 6.70 -8.29
N LEU A 14 -11.77 6.10 -7.38
CA LEU A 14 -11.78 6.46 -5.96
C LEU A 14 -10.45 6.15 -5.26
N TRP A 15 -9.78 5.06 -5.64
CA TRP A 15 -8.45 4.74 -5.12
C TRP A 15 -7.43 5.81 -5.50
N VAL A 16 -7.36 6.18 -6.78
CA VAL A 16 -6.41 7.19 -7.29
C VAL A 16 -6.59 8.51 -6.54
N LYS A 17 -7.83 8.98 -6.36
CA LYS A 17 -8.10 10.25 -5.66
C LYS A 17 -7.68 10.23 -4.18
N LYS A 18 -7.97 9.15 -3.45
CA LYS A 18 -7.54 9.01 -2.05
C LYS A 18 -6.02 8.84 -1.92
N LEU A 19 -5.39 8.10 -2.82
CA LEU A 19 -3.95 7.90 -2.83
C LEU A 19 -3.18 9.21 -3.05
N THR A 20 -3.65 10.06 -3.96
CA THR A 20 -3.01 11.37 -4.24
C THR A 20 -3.03 12.28 -3.00
N LYS A 21 -4.09 12.23 -2.18
CA LYS A 21 -4.14 12.94 -0.89
C LYS A 21 -3.17 12.35 0.15
N HIS A 22 -2.96 11.04 0.13
CA HIS A 22 -1.97 10.38 0.99
C HIS A 22 -0.53 10.59 0.50
N PHE A 23 -0.32 10.74 -0.80
CA PHE A 23 0.99 11.01 -1.39
C PHE A 23 1.63 12.26 -0.79
N SER A 24 0.90 13.37 -0.68
CA SER A 24 1.43 14.62 -0.13
C SER A 24 1.86 14.52 1.33
N LYS A 25 1.30 13.57 2.10
CA LYS A 25 1.71 13.30 3.49
C LYS A 25 3.00 12.49 3.58
N HIS A 26 3.26 11.64 2.59
CA HIS A 26 4.38 10.70 2.59
C HIS A 26 5.52 11.10 1.64
N THR A 27 5.42 12.21 0.90
CA THR A 27 6.50 12.73 0.05
C THR A 27 7.83 12.88 0.79
N LYS A 28 7.78 13.25 2.07
CA LYS A 28 8.97 13.36 2.95
C LYS A 28 9.61 12.01 3.30
N ASP A 29 8.87 10.90 3.22
CA ASP A 29 9.41 9.56 3.45
C ASP A 29 10.26 9.07 2.26
N TRP A 30 10.05 9.67 1.08
CA TRP A 30 10.82 9.37 -0.12
C TRP A 30 12.05 10.26 -0.29
N SER A 31 12.08 11.45 0.32
CA SER A 31 13.14 12.46 0.09
C SER A 31 14.55 11.96 0.41
N SER A 32 14.71 11.02 1.36
CA SER A 32 16.01 10.40 1.67
C SER A 32 16.56 9.49 0.55
N TRP A 33 15.75 9.17 -0.46
CA TRP A 33 16.09 8.25 -1.55
C TRP A 33 15.75 8.82 -2.95
N GLY A 34 15.44 10.13 -3.04
CA GLY A 34 15.05 10.83 -4.27
C GLY A 34 13.55 11.10 -4.37
N SER A 35 13.19 12.09 -5.19
CA SER A 35 11.78 12.41 -5.47
C SER A 35 11.13 11.29 -6.30
N ILE A 36 9.96 10.82 -5.85
CA ILE A 36 9.13 9.89 -6.61
C ILE A 36 8.01 10.68 -7.30
N SER A 37 7.70 10.36 -8.56
CA SER A 37 6.55 10.96 -9.24
C SER A 37 5.23 10.34 -8.75
N ASN A 38 4.13 11.08 -8.81
CA ASN A 38 2.78 10.58 -8.48
C ASN A 38 2.46 9.26 -9.21
N VAL A 39 2.81 9.18 -10.49
CA VAL A 39 2.57 8.00 -11.33
C VAL A 39 3.40 6.80 -10.86
N ALA A 40 4.67 7.00 -10.54
CA ALA A 40 5.54 5.93 -10.06
C ALA A 40 5.09 5.43 -8.67
N TYR A 41 4.68 6.35 -7.80
CA TYR A 41 4.13 6.03 -6.48
C TYR A 41 2.86 5.17 -6.62
N TYR A 42 1.93 5.58 -7.47
CA TYR A 42 0.69 4.82 -7.72
C TYR A 42 0.97 3.43 -8.27
N LYS A 43 1.82 3.31 -9.31
CA LYS A 43 2.18 2.02 -9.90
C LYS A 43 2.80 1.07 -8.87
N ARG A 44 3.65 1.58 -7.97
CA ARG A 44 4.23 0.78 -6.89
C ARG A 44 3.21 0.36 -5.84
N ALA A 45 2.30 1.27 -5.45
CA ALA A 45 1.24 0.96 -4.50
C ALA A 45 0.32 -0.16 -5.00
N VAL A 46 -0.15 -0.05 -6.25
CA VAL A 46 -0.96 -1.08 -6.91
C VAL A 46 -0.20 -2.38 -7.03
N LYS A 47 1.06 -2.35 -7.48
CA LYS A 47 1.90 -3.55 -7.60
C LYS A 47 2.06 -4.28 -6.26
N LEU A 48 2.24 -3.55 -5.16
CA LEU A 48 2.32 -4.16 -3.82
C LEU A 48 0.95 -4.67 -3.35
N ALA A 49 -0.13 -3.95 -3.66
CA ALA A 49 -1.48 -4.38 -3.33
C ALA A 49 -1.86 -5.70 -4.02
N ASP A 50 -1.51 -5.85 -5.30
CA ASP A 50 -1.79 -7.05 -6.10
C ASP A 50 -0.79 -8.19 -5.86
N SER A 51 0.33 -7.93 -5.17
CA SER A 51 1.32 -8.97 -4.88
C SER A 51 0.83 -9.99 -3.86
N ASN A 52 1.13 -11.26 -4.09
CA ASN A 52 0.86 -12.32 -3.12
C ASN A 52 1.79 -12.22 -1.91
N ILE A 53 1.29 -12.62 -0.74
CA ILE A 53 2.12 -12.79 0.46
C ILE A 53 3.00 -14.02 0.23
N GLY A 54 4.30 -13.87 0.44
CA GLY A 54 5.30 -14.88 0.13
C GLY A 54 6.59 -14.29 -0.43
N GLY A 55 7.69 -15.04 -0.30
CA GLY A 55 9.00 -14.62 -0.78
C GLY A 55 9.48 -13.30 -0.15
N LYS A 56 9.46 -12.21 -0.93
CA LYS A 56 9.90 -10.87 -0.51
C LYS A 56 8.79 -10.06 0.17
N VAL A 57 7.54 -10.46 0.05
CA VAL A 57 6.40 -9.76 0.64
C VAL A 57 5.90 -10.52 1.86
N VAL A 58 5.78 -9.81 2.98
CA VAL A 58 5.10 -10.30 4.19
C VAL A 58 3.80 -9.52 4.36
N GLY A 59 2.81 -10.12 5.00
CA GLY A 59 1.55 -9.44 5.28
C GLY A 59 0.67 -10.19 6.25
N PHE A 60 -0.33 -9.50 6.77
CA PHE A 60 -1.36 -10.05 7.64
C PHE A 60 -2.70 -9.30 7.44
N VAL A 61 -3.79 -9.89 7.92
CA VAL A 61 -5.11 -9.25 7.96
C VAL A 61 -5.52 -9.07 9.42
N SER A 62 -5.94 -7.87 9.81
CA SER A 62 -6.41 -7.61 11.18
C SER A 62 -7.81 -8.16 11.43
N LYS A 63 -8.25 -8.24 12.70
CA LYS A 63 -9.64 -8.63 13.04
C LYS A 63 -10.70 -7.80 12.32
N GLN A 64 -10.42 -6.52 12.10
CA GLN A 64 -11.34 -5.60 11.44
C GLN A 64 -11.28 -5.70 9.90
N GLY A 65 -10.51 -6.64 9.34
CA GLY A 65 -10.42 -6.90 7.90
C GLY A 65 -9.42 -6.02 7.15
N TRP A 66 -8.57 -5.28 7.85
CA TRP A 66 -7.53 -4.46 7.21
C TRP A 66 -6.37 -5.34 6.78
N THR A 67 -5.92 -5.20 5.54
CA THR A 67 -4.72 -5.91 5.07
C THR A 67 -3.50 -5.04 5.20
N PHE A 68 -2.43 -5.60 5.74
CA PHE A 68 -1.12 -4.97 5.89
C PHE A 68 -0.11 -5.75 5.06
N LYS A 69 0.67 -5.06 4.22
CA LYS A 69 1.74 -5.67 3.42
C LYS A 69 3.04 -4.89 3.57
N TYR A 70 4.15 -5.61 3.57
CA TYR A 70 5.49 -5.06 3.57
C TYR A 70 6.39 -5.80 2.59
N ASN A 71 7.04 -5.06 1.70
CA ASN A 71 8.02 -5.60 0.77
C ASN A 71 9.43 -5.45 1.37
N LYS A 72 10.03 -6.57 1.76
CA LYS A 72 11.36 -6.63 2.39
C LYS A 72 12.48 -6.14 1.47
N ALA A 73 12.29 -6.20 0.15
CA ALA A 73 13.34 -5.80 -0.80
C ALA A 73 13.34 -4.29 -1.08
N THR A 74 12.17 -3.65 -1.10
CA THR A 74 12.05 -2.21 -1.36
C THR A 74 11.85 -1.39 -0.08
N GLY A 75 11.49 -2.04 1.02
CA GLY A 75 11.09 -1.38 2.27
C GLY A 75 9.74 -0.66 2.16
N GLU A 76 8.92 -1.00 1.17
CA GLU A 76 7.60 -0.41 0.96
C GLU A 76 6.56 -1.08 1.85
N PHE A 77 5.71 -0.26 2.46
CA PHE A 77 4.62 -0.65 3.33
C PHE A 77 3.29 -0.16 2.76
N LEU A 78 2.25 -0.98 2.91
CA LEU A 78 0.92 -0.75 2.37
C LEU A 78 -0.15 -1.19 3.37
N THR A 79 -1.24 -0.42 3.46
CA THR A 79 -2.49 -0.87 4.09
C THR A 79 -3.66 -0.80 3.10
N ILE A 80 -4.53 -1.81 3.17
CA ILE A 80 -5.75 -1.90 2.37
C ILE A 80 -6.93 -1.96 3.34
N HIS A 81 -7.87 -1.03 3.13
CA HIS A 81 -9.13 -0.96 3.87
C HIS A 81 -10.00 -2.19 3.54
N PRO A 82 -10.86 -2.69 4.46
CA PRO A 82 -11.73 -3.86 4.23
C PRO A 82 -12.61 -3.79 2.96
N LYS A 83 -13.12 -2.58 2.64
CA LYS A 83 -13.81 -2.25 1.37
C LYS A 83 -12.92 -2.42 0.11
N GLY A 84 -11.66 -2.77 0.31
CA GLY A 84 -10.68 -3.19 -0.66
C GLY A 84 -9.90 -2.06 -1.30
N TYR A 85 -9.85 -0.84 -0.77
CA TYR A 85 -9.05 0.26 -1.34
C TYR A 85 -7.76 0.49 -0.55
N ILE A 86 -6.70 0.91 -1.23
CA ILE A 86 -5.43 1.26 -0.58
C ILE A 86 -5.65 2.52 0.26
N GLU A 87 -5.41 2.41 1.56
CA GLU A 87 -5.50 3.53 2.50
C GLU A 87 -4.15 4.24 2.63
N THR A 88 -3.06 3.48 2.71
CA THR A 88 -1.73 4.05 2.93
C THR A 88 -0.68 3.29 2.14
N PHE A 89 0.30 4.02 1.60
CA PHE A 89 1.49 3.47 0.94
C PHE A 89 2.70 4.38 1.17
N PHE A 90 3.80 3.86 1.73
CA PHE A 90 5.02 4.64 1.98
C PHE A 90 6.21 3.73 2.32
N ARG A 91 7.38 4.33 2.58
CA ARG A 91 8.57 3.63 3.05
C ARG A 91 8.89 4.08 4.49
N PRO A 92 8.53 3.32 5.53
CA PRO A 92 8.79 3.73 6.90
C PRO A 92 10.29 3.77 7.18
N LYS A 93 10.77 4.82 7.88
CA LYS A 93 12.17 4.92 8.32
C LYS A 93 12.62 3.71 9.16
N GLY A 94 11.73 3.16 9.96
CA GLY A 94 11.99 1.96 10.77
C GLY A 94 11.98 0.64 9.99
N GLY A 95 11.71 0.66 8.68
CA GLY A 95 11.69 -0.52 7.83
C GLY A 95 10.83 -1.66 8.39
N MET A 96 11.39 -2.87 8.44
CA MET A 96 10.71 -4.07 8.93
C MET A 96 10.22 -3.94 10.37
N ASN A 97 10.93 -3.19 11.23
CA ASN A 97 10.52 -2.99 12.62
C ASN A 97 9.20 -2.22 12.70
N TYR A 98 8.92 -1.32 11.75
CA TYR A 98 7.61 -0.67 11.67
C TYR A 98 6.50 -1.70 11.38
N TYR A 99 6.72 -2.59 10.41
CA TYR A 99 5.77 -3.65 10.08
C TYR A 99 5.52 -4.59 11.27
N LEU A 100 6.56 -5.02 11.98
CA LEU A 100 6.42 -5.89 13.15
C LEU A 100 5.60 -5.23 14.27
N LYS A 101 5.76 -3.92 14.49
CA LYS A 101 4.90 -3.17 15.42
C LYS A 101 3.44 -3.16 14.98
N GLN A 102 3.15 -3.00 13.69
CA GLN A 102 1.77 -3.09 13.18
C GLN A 102 1.18 -4.48 13.39
N LEU A 103 1.98 -5.53 13.16
CA LEU A 103 1.56 -6.92 13.42
C LEU A 103 1.24 -7.14 14.90
N GLN A 104 2.04 -6.61 15.81
CA GLN A 104 1.78 -6.70 17.25
C GLN A 104 0.49 -5.97 17.68
N LEU A 105 0.22 -4.81 17.07
CA LEU A 105 -0.95 -3.98 17.41
C LEU A 105 -2.25 -4.50 16.79
N TYR A 106 -2.19 -5.03 15.57
CA TYR A 106 -3.38 -5.32 14.76
C TYR A 106 -3.54 -6.78 14.33
N GLY A 107 -2.49 -7.61 14.48
CA GLY A 107 -2.49 -9.01 14.05
C GLY A 107 -3.00 -10.01 15.09
N GLN A 108 -3.65 -9.53 16.16
CA GLN A 108 -4.24 -10.38 17.20
C GLN A 108 -5.57 -11.00 16.78
#